data_AF-A0A948C7U7-F1
#
_entry.id   AF-A0A948C7U7-F1
#
_cell.length_a   1.000
_cell.length_b   1.000
_cell.length_c   1.000
_cell.angle_alpha   90.00
_cell.angle_beta   90.00
_cell.angle_gamma   90.00
#
_symmetry.space_group_name_H-M   'P 1'
#
loop_
_entity.id
_entity.type
_entity.pdbx_description
1 polymer ?
#
loop_
_entity_poly.entity_id
_entity_poly.type
_entity_poly.pdbx_seq_one_letter_code
_entity_poly.pdbx_strand_id
1 'polypeptide(L)' 'MSDTITIRLSEKERSKLESTSKKTSLTVSQLVREAVRRYLAVERFRELRAETISYAERAGFFTDEDILEK' A
#
# COMPACT_ATOMS: atom_id res chain seq x y z
N MET A 1 -18.90 1.39 -11.26
CA MET A 1 -18.78 2.81 -11.65
C MET A 1 -17.31 3.17 -11.67
N SER A 2 -16.84 3.89 -12.68
CA SER A 2 -15.45 4.33 -12.77
C SER A 2 -15.39 5.84 -12.60
N ASP A 3 -14.86 6.29 -11.45
CA ASP A 3 -14.60 7.70 -11.21
C ASP A 3 -13.24 8.10 -11.78
N THR A 4 -13.16 9.32 -12.29
CA THR A 4 -11.91 9.87 -12.88
C THR A 4 -11.23 10.76 -11.86
N ILE A 5 -9.96 10.47 -11.57
CA ILE A 5 -9.11 11.27 -10.69
C ILE A 5 -7.99 11.89 -11.53
N THR A 6 -7.87 13.21 -11.50
CA THR A 6 -6.78 13.95 -12.13
C THR A 6 -5.72 14.26 -11.08
N ILE A 7 -4.51 13.74 -11.26
CA ILE A 7 -3.38 13.96 -10.36
C ILE A 7 -2.24 14.67 -11.08
N ARG A 8 -1.49 15.51 -10.35
CA ARG A 8 -0.23 16.08 -10.84
C ARG A 8 0.92 15.17 -10.45
N LEU A 9 1.78 14.86 -11.41
CA LEU A 9 2.99 14.08 -11.24
C LEU A 9 4.15 14.86 -11.84
N SER A 10 5.35 14.67 -11.30
CA SER A 10 6.57 15.17 -11.92
C SER A 10 6.81 14.45 -13.26
N GLU A 11 7.56 15.09 -14.16
CA GLU A 11 7.93 14.48 -15.45
C GLU A 11 8.69 13.16 -15.27
N LYS A 12 9.54 13.10 -14.23
CA LYS A 12 10.32 11.90 -13.89
C LYS A 12 9.40 10.73 -13.51
N GLU A 13 8.38 10.97 -12.70
CA GLU A 13 7.42 9.94 -12.30
C GLU A 13 6.60 9.45 -13.49
N ARG A 14 6.14 10.38 -14.34
CA ARG A 14 5.42 10.03 -15.57
C ARG A 14 6.26 9.15 -16.50
N SER A 15 7.50 9.53 -16.75
CA SER A 15 8.43 8.75 -17.58
C SER A 15 8.68 7.34 -17.00
N LYS A 16 8.76 7.23 -15.66
CA LYS A 16 8.92 5.94 -14.98
C LYS A 16 7.68 5.06 -15.10
N LEU A 17 6.48 5.64 -15.04
CA LEU A 17 5.23 4.92 -15.27
C LEU A 17 5.12 4.41 -16.72
N GLU A 18 5.46 5.25 -17.70
CA GLU A 18 5.42 4.90 -19.12
C GLU A 18 6.43 3.79 -19.46
N SER A 19 7.66 3.89 -18.96
CA SER A 19 8.69 2.85 -19.16
C SER A 19 8.33 1.53 -18.47
N THR A 20 7.67 1.59 -17.31
CA THR A 20 7.18 0.38 -16.62
C THR A 20 6.02 -0.25 -17.39
N SER A 21 5.06 0.57 -17.85
CA SER A 21 3.93 0.14 -18.68
C SER A 21 4.39 -0.63 -19.92
N LYS A 22 5.44 -0.16 -20.62
CA LYS A 22 6.05 -0.84 -21.76
C LYS A 22 6.63 -2.23 -21.42
N LYS A 23 7.04 -2.46 -20.17
CA LYS A 23 7.61 -3.73 -19.71
C LYS A 23 6.57 -4.72 -19.18
N THR A 24 5.45 -4.23 -18.65
CA THR A 24 4.46 -5.05 -17.94
C THR A 24 3.20 -5.38 -18.75
N SER A 25 3.11 -4.99 -20.03
CA SER A 25 1.90 -5.14 -20.88
C SER A 25 0.63 -4.49 -20.29
N LEU A 26 0.78 -3.63 -19.28
CA LEU A 26 -0.29 -2.92 -18.60
C LEU A 26 -0.26 -1.47 -19.05
N THR A 27 -1.43 -0.87 -19.25
CA THR A 27 -1.54 0.58 -19.48
C THR A 27 -1.15 1.36 -18.23
N VAL A 28 -0.73 2.62 -18.39
CA VAL A 28 -0.40 3.50 -17.26
C VAL A 28 -1.55 3.61 -16.27
N SER A 29 -2.80 3.72 -16.74
CA SER A 29 -3.97 3.79 -15.86
C SER A 29 -4.22 2.51 -15.06
N GLN A 30 -3.97 1.33 -15.66
CA GLN A 30 -4.04 0.05 -14.94
C GLN A 30 -2.95 -0.03 -13.88
N LEU A 31 -1.72 0.36 -14.23
CA LEU A 31 -0.60 0.35 -13.31
C LEU A 31 -0.82 1.27 -12.11
N VAL A 32 -1.34 2.48 -12.34
CA VAL A 32 -1.69 3.43 -11.27
C VAL A 32 -2.83 2.89 -10.41
N ARG A 33 -3.90 2.34 -11.00
CA ARG A 33 -4.99 1.73 -10.22
C ARG A 33 -4.49 0.60 -9.34
N GLU A 34 -3.63 -0.25 -9.86
CA GLU A 34 -3.06 -1.37 -9.12
C GLU A 34 -2.15 -0.89 -7.99
N ALA A 35 -1.33 0.15 -8.24
CA ALA A 35 -0.50 0.77 -7.21
C ALA A 35 -1.34 1.35 -6.07
N VAL A 36 -2.40 2.10 -6.40
CA VAL A 36 -3.33 2.65 -5.41
C VAL A 36 -4.02 1.54 -4.61
N ARG A 37 -4.50 0.49 -5.28
CA ARG A 37 -5.14 -0.65 -4.62
C ARG A 37 -4.20 -1.34 -3.61
N ARG A 38 -2.94 -1.58 -4.01
CA ARG A 38 -1.93 -2.19 -3.14
C ARG A 38 -1.58 -1.30 -1.96
N TYR A 39 -1.43 0.00 -2.19
CA TYR A 39 -1.18 0.97 -1.13
C TYR A 39 -2.31 0.95 -0.09
N LEU A 40 -3.56 1.06 -0.53
CA LEU A 40 -4.72 1.04 0.36
C LEU A 40 -4.86 -0.29 1.12
N ALA A 41 -4.50 -1.42 0.50
CA ALA A 41 -4.51 -2.72 1.18
C ALA A 41 -3.49 -2.78 2.33
N VAL A 42 -2.28 -2.23 2.12
CA VAL A 42 -1.25 -2.16 3.16
C VAL A 42 -1.67 -1.23 4.30
N GLU A 43 -2.23 -0.06 3.98
CA GLU A 43 -2.76 0.85 5.00
C GLU A 43 -3.87 0.18 5.82
N ARG A 44 -4.81 -0.49 5.16
CA ARG A 44 -5.87 -1.22 5.85
C ARG A 44 -5.34 -2.34 6.74
N PHE A 45 -4.32 -3.05 6.28
CA PHE A 45 -3.65 -4.07 7.09
C PHE A 45 -3.00 -3.46 8.33
N ARG A 46 -2.33 -2.31 8.21
CA ARG A 46 -1.70 -1.62 9.33
C ARG A 46 -2.71 -1.18 10.39
N GLU A 47 -3.85 -0.63 9.95
CA GLU A 47 -4.97 -0.29 10.85
C GLU A 47 -5.46 -1.51 11.62
N LEU A 48 -5.78 -2.59 10.91
CA LEU A 48 -6.25 -3.84 11.51
C LEU A 48 -5.21 -4.45 12.46
N ARG A 49 -3.93 -4.38 12.11
CA ARG A 49 -2.84 -4.84 12.98
C ARG A 49 -2.82 -4.03 14.28
N ALA A 50 -2.90 -2.71 14.20
CA ALA A 50 -2.91 -1.84 15.38
C ALA A 50 -4.10 -2.15 16.31
N GLU A 51 -5.29 -2.37 15.74
CA GLU A 51 -6.47 -2.78 16.52
C GLU A 51 -6.22 -4.13 17.21
N THR A 52 -5.72 -5.12 16.45
CA THR A 52 -5.57 -6.52 16.92
C THR A 52 -4.44 -6.73 17.93
N ILE A 53 -3.36 -5.92 17.88
CA ILE A 53 -2.26 -5.99 18.86
C ILE A 53 -2.78 -5.90 20.29
N SER A 54 -3.66 -4.95 20.57
CA SER A 54 -4.19 -4.77 21.93
C SER A 54 -4.93 -6.02 22.46
N TYR A 55 -5.57 -6.78 21.57
CA TYR A 55 -6.22 -8.05 21.93
C TYR A 55 -5.20 -9.17 22.11
N ALA A 56 -4.16 -9.21 21.26
CA ALA A 56 -3.08 -10.19 21.33
C ALA A 56 -2.30 -10.07 22.64
N GLU A 57 -1.95 -8.84 23.06
CA GLU A 57 -1.25 -8.56 24.32
C GLU A 57 -2.06 -9.05 25.53
N ARG A 58 -3.38 -8.77 25.55
CA ARG A 58 -4.27 -9.26 26.63
C ARG A 58 -4.38 -10.78 26.67
N ALA A 59 -4.20 -11.44 25.54
CA ALA A 59 -4.16 -12.89 25.43
C ALA A 59 -2.77 -13.49 25.68
N GLY A 60 -1.75 -12.66 25.95
CA GLY A 60 -0.38 -13.09 26.25
C GLY A 60 0.47 -13.39 25.02
N PHE A 61 0.05 -12.99 23.83
CA PHE A 61 0.84 -13.09 22.61
C PHE A 61 1.65 -11.80 22.43
N PHE A 62 2.98 -11.94 22.45
CA PHE A 62 3.95 -10.87 22.23
C PHE A 62 4.90 -11.28 21.13
N THR A 63 5.36 -10.32 20.34
CA THR A 63 6.47 -10.49 19.40
C THR A 63 7.80 -10.25 20.11
N ASP A 64 8.90 -10.73 19.52
CA ASP A 64 10.24 -10.45 20.05
C ASP A 64 10.50 -8.94 20.15
N GLU A 65 9.98 -8.15 19.20
CA GLU A 65 10.04 -6.69 19.20
C GLU A 65 9.32 -6.10 20.42
N ASP A 66 8.13 -6.60 20.78
CA ASP A 66 7.36 -6.12 21.95
C ASP A 66 8.06 -6.40 23.30
N ILE A 67 8.96 -7.38 23.34
CA ILE A 67 9.74 -7.74 24.54
C ILE A 67 11.07 -6.97 24.59
N LEU A 68 11.70 -6.72 23.44
CA LEU A 68 13.00 -6.06 23.32
C LEU A 68 12.91 -4.53 23.41
N GLU A 69 11.77 -3.93 23.06
CA GLU A 69 11.55 -2.47 23.15
C GLU A 69 11.08 -1.98 24.54
N LYS A 70 10.97 -2.88 25.53
CA LYS A 70 10.52 -2.58 26.89
C LYS A 70 11.65 -2.63 27.91
#